data_AF-A0A1V5VRN7-F1
#
_entry.id   AF-A0A1V5VRN7-F1
#
_cell.length_a   1.000
_cell.length_b   1.000
_cell.length_c   1.000
_cell.angle_alpha   90.00
_cell.angle_beta   90.00
_cell.angle_gamma   90.00
#
_symmetry.space_group_name_H-M   'P 1'
#
loop_
_entity.id
_entity.type
_entity.pdbx_description
1 polymer ?
#
loop_
_entity_poly.entity_id
_entity_poly.type
_entity_poly.pdbx_seq_one_letter_code
_entity_poly.pdbx_strand_id
1 'polypeptide(L)'
;MAINFNDIKASAFPTKGAIGLGGDLNLGEIISEGLKIVYVLAGIILLVSLIMAGFQMMTGANDPKAKESAGKSITNAVVGFFILFVSYWVIQIVEVVLGISILK
;
A
#
# COMPACT_ATOMS: atom_id res chain seq x y z
N MET A 1 -35.56 17.83 33.14
CA MET A 1 -34.38 17.14 32.58
C MET A 1 -34.89 16.20 31.50
N ALA A 2 -34.84 16.60 30.23
CA ALA A 2 -35.34 15.79 29.12
C ALA A 2 -34.18 14.93 28.59
N ILE A 3 -34.40 13.62 28.52
CA ILE A 3 -33.44 12.71 27.89
C ILE A 3 -33.62 12.86 26.37
N ASN A 4 -32.69 13.57 25.72
CA ASN A 4 -32.67 13.71 24.28
C ASN A 4 -32.20 12.39 23.65
N PHE A 5 -33.13 11.70 22.98
CA PHE A 5 -32.84 10.47 22.23
C PHE A 5 -31.76 10.66 21.14
N ASN A 6 -31.48 11.91 20.75
CA ASN A 6 -30.41 12.25 19.82
C ASN A 6 -29.00 12.09 20.44
N ASP A 7 -28.83 12.42 21.72
CA ASP A 7 -27.55 12.29 22.43
C ASP A 7 -27.20 10.82 22.74
N ILE A 8 -28.24 9.97 22.87
CA ILE A 8 -28.08 8.53 23.06
C ILE A 8 -27.73 7.83 21.73
N LYS A 9 -28.26 8.28 20.60
CA LYS A 9 -27.90 7.73 19.28
C LYS A 9 -26.46 8.04 18.89
N ALA A 10 -25.94 9.20 19.26
CA ALA A 10 -24.56 9.61 18.99
C ALA A 10 -23.51 8.84 19.81
N SER A 11 -23.88 8.35 21.00
CA SER A 11 -22.99 7.60 21.89
C SER A 11 -23.14 6.07 21.77
N ALA A 12 -24.30 5.56 21.35
CA ALA A 12 -24.54 4.13 21.16
C ALA A 12 -24.11 3.61 19.78
N PHE A 13 -24.13 4.47 18.75
CA PHE A 13 -23.60 4.16 17.43
C PHE A 13 -22.38 5.03 17.20
N PRO A 14 -21.14 4.52 17.37
CA PRO A 14 -19.97 5.17 16.86
C PRO A 14 -20.11 5.23 15.33
N THR A 15 -20.78 6.26 14.85
CA THR A 15 -20.80 6.58 13.44
C THR A 15 -19.41 7.06 13.13
N LYS A 16 -18.67 6.21 12.40
CA LYS A 16 -17.34 6.42 11.80
C LYS A 16 -16.16 6.09 12.73
N GLY A 17 -15.43 5.01 12.42
CA GLY A 17 -14.02 4.92 12.87
C GLY A 17 -13.48 3.59 13.41
N ALA A 18 -14.17 2.44 13.35
CA ALA A 18 -13.52 1.15 13.64
C ALA A 18 -12.70 0.62 12.44
N ILE A 19 -13.03 1.10 11.25
CA ILE A 19 -12.26 1.11 10.01
C ILE A 19 -12.40 2.55 9.50
N GLY A 20 -11.39 3.13 8.84
CA GLY A 20 -11.41 4.50 8.28
C GLY A 20 -12.45 4.73 7.17
N LEU A 21 -13.60 4.06 7.22
CA LEU A 21 -14.73 4.20 6.32
C LEU A 21 -15.82 4.94 7.08
N GLY A 22 -15.71 6.26 7.05
CA GLY A 22 -16.56 7.10 7.86
C GLY A 22 -16.80 8.48 7.30
N GLY A 23 -17.64 8.56 6.25
CA GLY A 23 -18.25 9.83 5.84
C GLY A 23 -18.27 10.08 4.37
N ASP A 24 -19.46 10.37 3.84
CA ASP A 24 -19.66 11.01 2.53
C ASP A 24 -18.73 10.48 1.45
N LEU A 25 -18.90 9.22 1.05
CA LEU A 25 -18.23 8.50 -0.06
C LEU A 25 -17.31 9.38 -0.93
N ASN A 26 -16.21 9.86 -0.37
CA ASN A 26 -15.28 10.73 -1.06
C ASN A 26 -14.31 9.76 -1.70
N LEU A 27 -14.24 9.77 -3.04
CA LEU A 27 -13.33 8.88 -3.77
C LEU A 27 -11.92 8.93 -3.17
N GLY A 28 -11.48 10.10 -2.70
CA GLY A 28 -10.16 10.26 -2.10
C GLY A 28 -9.92 9.47 -0.81
N GLU A 29 -10.92 9.24 0.03
CA GLU A 29 -10.75 8.50 1.28
C GLU A 29 -10.66 6.99 1.04
N ILE A 30 -11.48 6.47 0.11
CA ILE A 30 -11.42 5.06 -0.34
C ILE A 30 -10.08 4.77 -1.02
N ILE A 31 -9.61 5.70 -1.86
CA ILE A 31 -8.33 5.58 -2.55
C ILE A 31 -7.18 5.63 -1.54
N SER A 32 -7.22 6.53 -0.56
CA SER A 32 -6.21 6.64 0.50
C SER A 32 -6.04 5.35 1.32
N GLU A 33 -7.15 4.81 1.84
CA GLU A 33 -7.14 3.59 2.65
C GLU A 33 -6.65 2.38 1.82
N GLY A 34 -7.08 2.31 0.54
CA GLY A 34 -6.63 1.29 -0.41
C GLY A 34 -5.13 1.38 -0.72
N LEU A 35 -4.61 2.59 -0.94
CA LEU A 35 -3.17 2.80 -1.20
C LEU A 35 -2.33 2.35 0.00
N LYS A 36 -2.74 2.66 1.23
CA LYS A 36 -2.00 2.26 2.44
C LYS A 36 -1.86 0.74 2.53
N ILE A 37 -2.94 0.00 2.29
CA ILE A 37 -2.92 -1.47 2.26
C ILE A 37 -2.04 -1.99 1.13
N VAL A 38 -2.15 -1.42 -0.08
CA VAL A 38 -1.33 -1.80 -1.23
C VAL A 38 0.16 -1.61 -0.94
N TYR A 39 0.54 -0.51 -0.29
CA TYR A 39 1.93 -0.24 0.04
C TYR A 39 2.55 -1.26 1.00
N VAL A 40 1.81 -1.60 2.06
CA VAL A 40 2.25 -2.62 3.02
C VAL A 40 2.39 -3.98 2.32
N LEU A 41 1.40 -4.37 1.52
CA LEU A 41 1.46 -5.62 0.75
C LEU A 41 2.59 -5.63 -0.28
N ALA A 42 2.79 -4.52 -1.00
CA ALA A 42 3.84 -4.39 -2.00
C ALA A 42 5.23 -4.49 -1.37
N GLY A 43 5.46 -3.87 -0.20
CA GLY A 43 6.70 -4.02 0.54
C GLY A 43 7.01 -5.47 0.94
N ILE A 44 5.99 -6.21 1.40
CA ILE A 44 6.12 -7.62 1.77
C ILE A 44 6.43 -8.49 0.54
N ILE A 45 5.66 -8.32 -0.55
CA ILE A 45 5.86 -9.06 -1.80
C ILE A 45 7.25 -8.79 -2.38
N LEU A 46 7.71 -7.54 -2.32
CA LEU A 46 9.02 -7.16 -2.80
C LEU A 46 10.12 -7.85 -2.02
N LEU A 47 10.02 -7.87 -0.69
CA LEU A 47 11.00 -8.53 0.17
C LEU A 47 11.10 -10.03 -0.15
N VAL A 48 9.96 -10.71 -0.29
CA VAL A 48 9.93 -12.14 -0.66
C VAL A 48 10.52 -12.36 -2.05
N SER A 49 10.15 -11.53 -3.02
CA SER A 49 10.64 -11.62 -4.40
C SER A 49 12.15 -11.38 -4.49
N LEU A 50 12.70 -10.46 -3.68
CA LEU A 50 14.14 -10.19 -3.63
C LEU A 50 14.91 -11.40 -3.08
N ILE A 51 14.41 -12.03 -2.02
CA ILE A 51 14.99 -13.25 -1.46
C ILE A 51 14.96 -14.38 -2.49
N MET A 52 13.81 -14.61 -3.12
CA MET A 52 13.67 -15.63 -4.16
C MET A 52 14.59 -15.39 -5.37
N ALA A 53 14.66 -14.15 -5.85
CA ALA A 53 15.54 -13.78 -6.95
C ALA A 53 17.03 -13.97 -6.60
N GLY A 54 17.43 -13.62 -5.37
CA GLY A 54 18.78 -13.84 -4.87
C GLY A 54 19.14 -15.32 -4.80
N PHE A 55 18.24 -16.16 -4.28
CA PHE A 55 18.44 -17.61 -4.26
C PHE A 55 18.50 -18.22 -5.66
N GLN A 56 17.64 -17.78 -6.57
CA GLN A 56 17.64 -18.25 -7.95
C GLN A 56 18.93 -17.91 -8.70
N MET A 57 19.57 -16.78 -8.37
CA MET A 57 20.90 -16.46 -8.91
C MET A 57 21.99 -17.40 -8.38
N MET A 58 21.91 -17.77 -7.11
CA MET A 58 22.90 -18.64 -6.48
C MET A 58 22.75 -20.11 -6.93
N THR A 59 21.52 -20.61 -7.07
CA THR A 59 21.25 -22.00 -7.48
C THR A 59 21.35 -22.20 -9.00
N GLY A 60 21.08 -21.17 -9.80
CA GLY A 60 21.19 -21.19 -11.26
C GLY A 60 22.62 -21.03 -11.81
N ALA A 61 23.64 -20.96 -10.95
CA ALA A 61 25.01 -20.66 -11.36
C ALA A 61 25.64 -21.69 -12.32
N ASN A 62 25.16 -22.94 -12.30
CA ASN A 62 25.65 -24.05 -13.13
C ASN A 62 25.00 -24.17 -14.50
N ASP A 63 23.93 -23.43 -14.79
CA ASP A 63 23.18 -23.56 -16.05
C ASP A 63 23.04 -22.18 -16.73
N PRO A 64 23.56 -21.97 -17.96
CA PRO A 64 23.57 -20.66 -18.61
C PRO A 64 22.15 -20.08 -18.80
N LYS A 65 21.14 -20.95 -18.97
CA LYS A 65 19.74 -20.54 -19.10
C LYS A 65 19.16 -20.02 -17.78
N ALA A 66 19.55 -20.63 -16.67
CA ALA A 66 19.16 -20.21 -15.33
C ALA A 66 19.86 -18.89 -14.94
N LYS A 67 21.10 -18.67 -15.37
CA LYS A 67 21.81 -17.40 -15.23
C LYS A 67 21.13 -16.23 -15.93
N GLU A 68 20.70 -16.42 -17.18
CA GLU A 68 20.00 -15.36 -17.92
C GLU A 68 18.63 -15.04 -17.29
N SER A 69 17.91 -16.08 -16.84
CA SER A 69 16.64 -15.94 -16.13
C SER A 69 16.82 -15.24 -14.76
N ALA A 70 17.85 -15.59 -14.01
CA ALA A 70 18.17 -14.96 -12.74
C ALA A 70 18.54 -13.48 -12.90
N GLY A 71 19.30 -13.12 -13.94
CA GLY A 71 19.60 -11.73 -14.28
C GLY A 71 18.33 -10.91 -14.51
N LYS A 72 17.38 -11.43 -15.31
CA LYS A 72 16.08 -10.79 -15.54
C LYS A 72 15.25 -10.68 -14.26
N SER A 73 15.27 -11.71 -13.41
CA SER A 73 14.56 -11.70 -12.13
C SER A 73 15.09 -10.63 -11.18
N ILE A 74 16.41 -10.45 -11.10
CA ILE A 74 17.04 -9.39 -10.30
C ILE A 74 16.71 -8.01 -10.87
N THR A 75 16.81 -7.82 -12.19
CA THR A 75 16.44 -6.53 -12.81
C THR A 75 14.99 -6.19 -12.48
N ASN A 76 14.06 -7.16 -12.57
CA ASN A 76 12.66 -6.94 -12.22
C ASN A 76 12.48 -6.60 -10.73
N ALA A 77 13.21 -7.26 -9.82
CA ALA A 77 13.17 -6.95 -8.39
C ALA A 77 13.69 -5.53 -8.09
N VAL A 78 14.80 -5.13 -8.74
CA VAL A 78 15.37 -3.79 -8.61
C VAL A 78 14.43 -2.73 -9.19
N VAL A 79 13.80 -2.99 -10.33
CA VAL A 79 12.80 -2.10 -10.93
C VAL A 79 11.57 -1.96 -10.02
N GLY A 80 11.09 -3.05 -9.43
CA GLY A 80 10.01 -3.00 -8.43
C GLY A 80 10.37 -2.18 -7.20
N PHE A 81 11.62 -2.26 -6.75
CA PHE A 81 12.12 -1.45 -5.63
C PHE A 81 12.16 0.04 -6.00
N PHE A 82 12.63 0.34 -7.21
CA PHE A 82 12.65 1.70 -7.72
C PHE A 82 11.24 2.28 -7.86
N ILE A 83 10.26 1.46 -8.27
CA ILE A 83 8.84 1.85 -8.32
C ILE A 83 8.32 2.25 -6.95
N LEU A 84 8.60 1.48 -5.89
CA LEU A 84 8.19 1.87 -4.53
C LEU A 84 8.82 3.19 -4.10
N PHE A 85 10.08 3.42 -4.47
CA PHE A 85 10.77 4.69 -4.19
C PHE A 85 10.11 5.88 -4.90
N VAL A 86 9.81 5.75 -6.19
CA VAL A 86 9.14 6.81 -6.97
C VAL A 86 7.69 7.00 -6.54
N SER A 87 7.04 5.92 -6.12
CA SER A 87 5.64 5.93 -5.71
C SER A 87 5.39 6.86 -4.51
N TYR A 88 6.40 7.13 -3.67
CA TYR A 88 6.30 8.12 -2.58
C TYR A 88 5.93 9.50 -3.13
N TRP A 89 6.60 9.96 -4.18
CA TRP A 89 6.29 11.24 -4.83
C TRP A 89 4.91 11.23 -5.50
N VAL A 90 4.50 10.08 -6.03
CA VAL A 90 3.16 9.95 -6.64
C VAL A 90 2.08 10.14 -5.58
N ILE A 91 2.20 9.51 -4.40
CA ILE A 91 1.23 9.73 -3.31
C ILE A 91 1.20 11.20 -2.90
N GLN A 92 2.36 11.84 -2.80
CA GLN A 92 2.47 13.24 -2.39
C GLN A 92 1.74 14.19 -3.35
N ILE A 93 1.79 13.89 -4.66
CA ILE A 93 1.00 14.63 -5.66
C ILE A 93 -0.49 14.32 -5.54
N VAL A 94 -0.85 13.04 -5.32
CA VAL A 94 -2.24 12.61 -5.12
C VAL A 94 -2.85 13.31 -3.89
N GLU A 95 -2.11 13.46 -2.80
CA GLU A 95 -2.49 14.24 -1.61
C GLU A 95 -2.80 15.69 -1.93
N VAL A 96 -1.92 16.34 -2.69
CA VAL A 96 -2.05 17.75 -3.05
C VAL A 96 -3.23 17.98 -4.00
N VAL A 97 -3.44 17.08 -4.97
CA VAL A 97 -4.50 17.20 -5.98
C VAL A 97 -5.88 16.90 -5.39
N LEU A 98 -5.99 15.93 -4.49
CA LEU A 98 -7.27 15.59 -3.86
C LEU A 98 -7.61 16.48 -2.66
N GLY A 99 -6.69 17.32 -2.18
CA GLY A 99 -6.96 18.30 -1.11
C GLY A 99 -7.25 17.66 0.26
N ILE A 100 -6.97 16.37 0.41
CA ILE A 100 -7.19 15.58 1.62
C ILE A 100 -5.80 15.26 2.18
N SER A 101 -5.52 15.68 3.42
CA SER A 101 -4.32 15.26 4.16
C SER A 101 -4.40 13.77 4.45
N ILE A 102 -3.86 12.94 3.55
CA ILE A 102 -3.73 11.48 3.71
C ILE A 102 -2.66 11.15 4.77
N LEU A 103 -1.72 12.06 5.00
CA LEU A 103 -0.74 11.97 6.07
C LEU A 103 -1.11 12.93 7.20
N LYS A 104 -1.62 12.35 8.30
CA LYS A 104 -1.48 12.90 9.64
C LYS A 104 -0.61 11.97 10.47
#